data_AF-A0A662RKB4-F1
#
_entry.id   AF-A0A662RKB4-F1
#
_cell.length_a   1.000
_cell.length_b   1.000
_cell.length_c   1.000
_cell.angle_alpha   90.00
_cell.angle_beta   90.00
_cell.angle_gamma   90.00
#
_symmetry.space_group_name_H-M   'P 1'
#
loop_
_entity.id
_entity.type
_entity.pdbx_description
1 polymer ?
#
loop_
_entity_poly.entity_id
_entity_poly.type
_entity_poly.pdbx_seq_one_letter_code
_entity_poly.pdbx_strand_id
1 'polypeptide(L)'
;MDGRSHLIFGKKVLEKCGLDTAYTDWSTAPDIDLSFFHRYWRHRFSVLNKIYEEFLRLEPTVPVKDKEAIVVAITSHFWLDIYNSWIWVWGFLPRFPALFVPKEVKKEYIEDLSIGLLAGEPEEAIKEFFEESEKLFETFIPVLTVDETLSWMLTSLKKHTYLGDSNVKAAVKSISRFMGREIKYKDLNVKAEEKYYNFLDDFFAKW
;
A
#
# COMPACT_ATOMS: atom_id res chain seq x y z
N MET A 1 7.89 -0.84 -5.48
CA MET A 1 6.92 -0.40 -6.49
C MET A 1 6.77 1.09 -6.35
N ASP A 2 6.37 1.73 -7.42
CA ASP A 2 6.32 3.18 -7.52
C ASP A 2 5.03 3.77 -6.93
N GLY A 3 5.06 5.07 -6.62
CA GLY A 3 3.92 5.79 -6.06
C GLY A 3 2.67 5.75 -6.93
N ARG A 4 2.78 5.65 -8.27
CA ARG A 4 1.63 5.61 -9.16
C ARG A 4 0.84 4.31 -8.99
N SER A 5 1.53 3.19 -8.88
CA SER A 5 0.90 1.90 -8.59
C SER A 5 0.12 1.93 -7.27
N HIS A 6 0.68 2.55 -6.23
CA HIS A 6 -0.02 2.75 -4.95
C HIS A 6 -1.27 3.62 -5.10
N LEU A 7 -1.22 4.69 -5.89
CA LEU A 7 -2.38 5.55 -6.18
C LEU A 7 -3.45 4.80 -6.97
N ILE A 8 -3.09 4.07 -8.03
CA ILE A 8 -4.03 3.31 -8.85
C ILE A 8 -4.72 2.24 -7.99
N PHE A 9 -3.94 1.45 -7.24
CA PHE A 9 -4.48 0.43 -6.36
C PHE A 9 -5.37 1.02 -5.27
N GLY A 10 -4.89 2.06 -4.57
CA GLY A 10 -5.63 2.73 -3.51
C GLY A 10 -6.95 3.31 -3.97
N LYS A 11 -6.97 3.99 -5.13
CA LYS A 11 -8.19 4.49 -5.76
C LYS A 11 -9.19 3.38 -5.99
N LYS A 12 -8.75 2.24 -6.55
CA LYS A 12 -9.62 1.10 -6.85
C LYS A 12 -10.15 0.42 -5.60
N VAL A 13 -9.34 0.28 -4.56
CA VAL A 13 -9.79 -0.25 -3.27
C VAL A 13 -10.87 0.65 -2.65
N LEU A 14 -10.66 1.98 -2.64
CA LEU A 14 -11.64 2.94 -2.13
C LEU A 14 -12.97 2.85 -2.90
N GLU A 15 -12.90 2.83 -4.24
CA GLU A 15 -14.07 2.69 -5.11
C GLU A 15 -14.84 1.39 -4.83
N LYS A 16 -14.15 0.24 -4.76
CA LYS A 16 -14.78 -1.08 -4.57
C LYS A 16 -15.41 -1.27 -3.19
N CYS A 17 -14.95 -0.54 -2.17
CA CYS A 17 -15.55 -0.57 -0.84
C CYS A 17 -16.53 0.59 -0.56
N GLY A 18 -16.83 1.41 -1.57
CA GLY A 18 -17.83 2.47 -1.48
C GLY A 18 -17.37 3.73 -0.74
N LEU A 19 -16.07 3.98 -0.68
CA LEU A 19 -15.47 5.17 -0.05
C LEU A 19 -15.08 6.22 -1.09
N ASP A 20 -14.95 7.47 -0.65
CA ASP A 20 -14.61 8.59 -1.52
C ASP A 20 -13.16 8.49 -2.04
N THR A 21 -13.02 8.44 -3.37
CA THR A 21 -11.71 8.40 -4.05
C THR A 21 -10.89 9.68 -3.88
N ALA A 22 -11.46 10.78 -3.36
CA ALA A 22 -10.70 11.97 -2.98
C ALA A 22 -9.60 11.68 -1.93
N TYR A 23 -9.68 10.56 -1.21
CA TYR A 23 -8.69 10.12 -0.24
C TYR A 23 -7.55 9.29 -0.83
N THR A 24 -7.47 9.14 -2.17
CA THR A 24 -6.47 8.29 -2.84
C THR A 24 -5.04 8.64 -2.44
N ASP A 25 -4.71 9.92 -2.28
CA ASP A 25 -3.35 10.39 -1.97
C ASP A 25 -2.80 9.80 -0.66
N TRP A 26 -3.68 9.45 0.29
CA TRP A 26 -3.29 8.77 1.53
C TRP A 26 -2.62 7.41 1.31
N SER A 27 -2.76 6.83 0.10
CA SER A 27 -2.08 5.58 -0.30
C SER A 27 -0.59 5.79 -0.58
N THR A 28 -0.09 7.03 -0.55
CA THR A 28 1.35 7.34 -0.61
C THR A 28 1.88 7.90 0.71
N ALA A 29 0.99 8.14 1.68
CA ALA A 29 1.36 8.69 2.98
C ALA A 29 2.45 7.90 3.72
N PRO A 30 2.51 6.55 3.63
CA PRO A 30 3.59 5.81 4.27
C PRO A 30 5.00 6.04 3.70
N ASP A 31 5.12 6.41 2.43
CA ASP A 31 6.42 6.69 1.78
C ASP A 31 7.06 8.00 2.25
N ILE A 32 6.27 8.87 2.88
CA ILE A 32 6.70 10.19 3.34
C ILE A 32 7.49 10.12 4.66
N ASP A 33 7.72 8.92 5.18
CA ASP A 33 8.45 8.72 6.41
C ASP A 33 9.95 9.07 6.30
N LEU A 34 10.28 10.27 6.75
CA LEU A 34 11.63 10.81 6.82
C LEU A 34 12.47 10.23 7.98
N SER A 35 11.95 9.30 8.81
CA SER A 35 12.64 8.93 10.05
C SER A 35 12.37 7.51 10.60
N PHE A 36 12.57 6.48 9.77
CA PHE A 36 12.79 5.07 10.19
C PHE A 36 11.57 4.31 10.77
N PHE A 37 10.34 4.83 10.72
CA PHE A 37 9.15 4.13 11.23
C PHE A 37 8.59 3.08 10.24
N HIS A 38 8.77 3.31 8.93
CA HIS A 38 8.38 2.48 7.81
C HIS A 38 9.61 1.79 7.22
N ARG A 39 10.18 0.83 7.97
CA ARG A 39 10.90 -0.23 7.26
C ARG A 39 9.81 -1.06 6.59
N TYR A 40 9.74 -1.07 5.26
CA TYR A 40 8.75 -1.74 4.38
C TYR A 40 8.22 -3.11 4.87
N TRP A 41 8.97 -3.81 5.71
CA TRP A 41 8.65 -5.11 6.31
C TRP A 41 7.77 -5.06 7.57
N ARG A 42 7.71 -3.91 8.26
CA ARG A 42 7.21 -3.81 9.65
C ARG A 42 5.76 -3.37 9.76
N HIS A 43 5.13 -2.87 8.69
CA HIS A 43 3.69 -2.53 8.57
C HIS A 43 3.03 -2.13 9.90
N ARG A 44 3.54 -1.07 10.53
CA ARG A 44 3.21 -0.71 11.91
C ARG A 44 1.97 0.15 11.98
N PHE A 45 0.80 -0.47 12.14
CA PHE A 45 -0.45 0.26 12.37
C PHE A 45 -0.47 1.12 13.64
N SER A 46 0.46 0.89 14.58
CA SER A 46 0.62 1.73 15.78
C SER A 46 1.11 3.15 15.49
N VAL A 47 1.64 3.43 14.29
CA VAL A 47 2.11 4.76 13.90
C VAL A 47 1.12 5.54 13.02
N LEU A 48 -0.12 5.04 12.83
CA LEU A 48 -1.15 5.70 12.00
C LEU A 48 -1.34 7.18 12.34
N ASN A 49 -1.37 7.55 13.64
CA ASN A 49 -1.48 8.95 14.05
C ASN A 49 -0.30 9.80 13.57
N LYS A 50 0.93 9.26 13.63
CA LYS A 50 2.12 9.98 13.17
C LYS A 50 2.13 10.14 11.65
N ILE A 51 1.75 9.09 10.91
CA ILE A 51 1.59 9.17 9.45
C ILE A 51 0.56 10.25 9.12
N TYR A 52 -0.58 10.24 9.82
CA TYR A 52 -1.63 11.23 9.65
C TYR A 52 -1.16 12.68 9.89
N GLU A 53 -0.47 12.93 11.00
CA GLU A 53 0.06 14.25 11.35
C GLU A 53 1.11 14.73 10.35
N GLU A 54 2.07 13.88 9.99
CA GLU A 54 3.17 14.25 9.08
C GLU A 54 2.68 14.42 7.63
N PHE A 55 1.78 13.55 7.17
CA PHE A 55 1.21 13.68 5.82
C PHE A 55 0.41 14.96 5.70
N LEU A 56 -0.44 15.27 6.69
CA LEU A 56 -1.20 16.53 6.71
C LEU A 56 -0.30 17.76 6.78
N ARG A 57 0.83 17.69 7.51
CA ARG A 57 1.82 18.78 7.57
C ARG A 57 2.44 19.07 6.20
N LEU A 58 2.59 18.05 5.37
CA LEU A 58 3.25 18.15 4.06
C LEU A 58 2.26 18.39 2.91
N GLU A 59 1.07 17.81 2.99
CA GLU A 59 0.00 17.91 2.01
C GLU A 59 -1.27 18.48 2.68
N PRO A 60 -1.30 19.77 3.05
CA PRO A 60 -2.39 20.35 3.84
C PRO A 60 -3.73 20.37 3.12
N THR A 61 -3.76 20.09 1.81
CA THR A 61 -4.95 20.11 0.96
C THR A 61 -5.69 18.77 0.89
N VAL A 62 -5.09 17.67 1.38
CA VAL A 62 -5.74 16.35 1.33
C VAL A 62 -6.94 16.30 2.27
N PRO A 63 -8.01 15.56 1.93
CA PRO A 63 -9.16 15.45 2.80
C PRO A 63 -8.84 14.65 4.07
N VAL A 64 -9.39 15.08 5.21
CA VAL A 64 -9.00 14.57 6.55
C VAL A 64 -10.14 13.99 7.39
N LYS A 65 -11.39 14.18 6.94
CA LYS A 65 -12.58 13.92 7.77
C LYS A 65 -12.90 12.43 7.87
N ASP A 66 -12.77 11.69 6.78
CA ASP A 66 -13.10 10.27 6.71
C ASP A 66 -11.89 9.42 7.13
N LYS A 67 -11.90 9.00 8.40
CA LYS A 67 -10.85 8.14 8.95
C LYS A 67 -10.88 6.72 8.38
N GLU A 68 -12.02 6.27 7.85
CA GLU A 68 -12.11 4.95 7.22
C GLU A 68 -11.37 4.96 5.88
N ALA A 69 -11.64 5.95 5.04
CA ALA A 69 -10.98 6.12 3.75
C ALA A 69 -9.46 6.26 3.92
N ILE A 70 -9.01 7.05 4.90
CA ILE A 70 -7.60 7.21 5.22
C ILE A 70 -6.94 5.88 5.59
N VAL A 71 -7.57 5.10 6.49
CA VAL A 71 -6.99 3.82 6.91
C VAL A 71 -7.01 2.80 5.77
N VAL A 72 -8.08 2.74 4.99
CA VAL A 72 -8.16 1.85 3.83
C VAL A 72 -7.06 2.18 2.83
N ALA A 73 -6.85 3.46 2.52
CA ALA A 73 -5.78 3.93 1.63
C ALA A 73 -4.36 3.61 2.18
N ILE A 74 -4.11 3.86 3.47
CA ILE A 74 -2.82 3.51 4.09
C ILE A 74 -2.61 1.98 4.11
N THR A 75 -3.67 1.21 4.35
CA THR A 75 -3.56 -0.25 4.40
C THR A 75 -3.37 -0.85 3.01
N SER A 76 -3.95 -0.25 1.98
CA SER A 76 -3.74 -0.66 0.58
C SER A 76 -2.29 -0.44 0.15
N HIS A 77 -1.66 0.65 0.61
CA HIS A 77 -0.23 0.86 0.45
C HIS A 77 0.58 -0.31 1.02
N PHE A 78 0.37 -0.63 2.29
CA PHE A 78 1.05 -1.75 2.97
C PHE A 78 0.84 -3.08 2.24
N TRP A 79 -0.37 -3.32 1.73
CA TRP A 79 -0.65 -4.54 0.99
C TRP A 79 0.17 -4.63 -0.29
N LEU A 80 0.24 -3.54 -1.05
CA LEU A 80 0.96 -3.50 -2.31
C LEU A 80 2.49 -3.56 -2.09
N ASP A 81 2.95 -3.05 -0.95
CA ASP A 81 4.33 -3.15 -0.48
C ASP A 81 4.85 -4.58 -0.29
N ILE A 82 3.96 -5.57 -0.13
CA ILE A 82 4.34 -6.99 -0.12
C ILE A 82 5.19 -7.34 -1.36
N TYR A 83 4.89 -6.72 -2.49
CA TYR A 83 5.52 -6.98 -3.79
C TYR A 83 6.69 -6.03 -4.08
N ASN A 84 6.98 -5.08 -3.19
CA ASN A 84 8.11 -4.15 -3.34
C ASN A 84 9.46 -4.81 -3.07
N SER A 85 9.44 -5.97 -2.43
CA SER A 85 10.60 -6.74 -2.04
C SER A 85 10.63 -8.10 -2.74
N TRP A 86 10.67 -8.11 -4.06
CA TRP A 86 11.11 -9.31 -4.76
C TRP A 86 12.63 -9.36 -4.71
N ILE A 87 13.14 -9.82 -3.56
CA ILE A 87 14.45 -10.45 -3.31
C ILE A 87 14.48 -10.72 -1.78
N TRP A 88 14.35 -12.00 -1.39
CA TRP A 88 14.59 -12.60 -0.04
C TRP A 88 13.44 -12.99 0.91
N VAL A 89 12.28 -13.47 0.44
CA VAL A 89 11.39 -14.27 1.35
C VAL A 89 11.70 -15.79 1.32
N TRP A 90 12.69 -16.23 0.52
CA TRP A 90 13.15 -17.63 0.47
C TRP A 90 14.67 -17.82 0.65
N GLY A 91 15.36 -16.97 1.40
CA GLY A 91 16.77 -17.22 1.68
C GLY A 91 17.45 -16.15 2.53
N PHE A 92 18.67 -16.42 2.94
CA PHE A 92 19.42 -15.74 3.98
C PHE A 92 19.94 -14.32 3.61
N LEU A 93 19.64 -13.32 4.46
CA LEU A 93 20.52 -12.24 5.00
C LEU A 93 19.90 -10.82 5.01
N PRO A 94 20.29 -9.97 6.00
CA PRO A 94 19.72 -8.66 6.23
C PRO A 94 20.53 -7.57 5.52
N ARG A 95 19.99 -6.96 4.47
CA ARG A 95 20.42 -5.63 3.98
C ARG A 95 19.42 -5.13 2.93
N PHE A 96 18.63 -4.13 3.30
CA PHE A 96 18.00 -3.23 2.35
C PHE A 96 18.48 -1.81 2.66
N PRO A 97 19.01 -1.08 1.68
CA PRO A 97 19.22 0.34 1.83
C PRO A 97 17.83 0.99 1.76
N ALA A 98 17.38 1.54 2.89
CA ALA A 98 16.33 2.54 2.86
C ALA A 98 16.86 3.72 2.04
N LEU A 99 16.29 3.96 0.86
CA LEU A 99 16.58 5.19 0.13
C LEU A 99 15.92 6.33 0.91
N PHE A 100 16.77 7.13 1.54
CA PHE A 100 16.38 8.37 2.18
C PHE A 100 15.98 9.34 1.05
N VAL A 101 14.70 9.63 0.87
CA VAL A 101 14.23 10.62 -0.13
C VAL A 101 14.27 12.00 0.55
N PRO A 102 15.22 12.89 0.18
CA PRO A 102 15.29 14.23 0.74
C PRO A 102 14.05 15.05 0.36
N LYS A 103 13.66 16.01 1.21
CA LYS A 103 12.47 16.85 0.99
C LYS A 103 12.49 17.61 -0.34
N GLU A 104 13.68 17.90 -0.86
CA GLU A 104 13.86 18.60 -2.14
C GLU A 104 13.48 17.73 -3.35
N VAL A 105 13.48 16.40 -3.21
CA VAL A 105 13.23 15.41 -4.29
C VAL A 105 11.78 14.94 -4.29
N LYS A 106 10.94 15.37 -3.33
CA LYS A 106 9.54 14.93 -3.25
C LYS A 106 8.71 15.34 -4.47
N LYS A 107 9.06 16.46 -5.10
CA LYS A 107 8.45 16.91 -6.36
C LYS A 107 8.83 15.98 -7.51
N GLU A 108 10.10 15.55 -7.58
CA GLU A 108 10.58 14.50 -8.49
C GLU A 108 10.09 13.10 -8.10
N TYR A 109 9.76 12.78 -6.85
CA TYR A 109 9.19 11.48 -6.48
C TYR A 109 7.72 11.34 -6.90
N ILE A 110 7.02 12.48 -7.01
CA ILE A 110 5.63 12.58 -7.48
C ILE A 110 5.59 12.83 -9.01
N GLU A 111 6.59 13.51 -9.58
CA GLU A 111 6.72 13.79 -11.03
C GLU A 111 7.48 12.68 -11.80
N ASP A 112 8.59 12.16 -11.27
CA ASP A 112 9.28 10.92 -11.69
C ASP A 112 8.78 9.73 -10.85
N LEU A 113 7.59 9.25 -11.22
CA LEU A 113 6.94 8.03 -10.70
C LEU A 113 7.72 6.74 -11.05
N SER A 114 9.03 6.82 -11.28
CA SER A 114 9.88 5.74 -11.81
C SER A 114 10.99 5.33 -10.85
N ILE A 115 11.01 5.84 -9.62
CA ILE A 115 11.97 5.39 -8.60
C ILE A 115 11.43 4.08 -8.01
N GLY A 116 11.67 2.95 -8.69
CA GLY A 116 11.11 1.66 -8.28
C GLY A 116 11.28 0.53 -9.29
N LEU A 117 10.35 -0.42 -9.27
CA LEU A 117 10.36 -1.68 -10.04
C LEU A 117 10.51 -1.48 -11.57
N LEU A 118 10.24 -0.27 -12.06
CA LEU A 118 10.27 0.12 -13.48
C LEU A 118 11.42 1.09 -13.81
N ALA A 119 12.36 1.30 -12.87
CA ALA A 119 13.49 2.20 -13.06
C ALA A 119 14.42 1.65 -14.15
N GLY A 120 14.44 2.30 -15.32
CA GLY A 120 15.26 1.90 -16.46
C GLY A 120 14.50 1.18 -17.57
N GLU A 121 13.20 0.94 -17.41
CA GLU A 121 12.34 0.41 -18.47
C GLU A 121 11.99 1.49 -19.52
N PRO A 122 11.71 1.12 -20.78
CA PRO A 122 11.21 2.04 -21.79
C PRO A 122 9.87 2.69 -21.37
N GLU A 123 9.62 3.93 -21.85
CA GLU A 123 8.39 4.67 -21.52
C GLU A 123 7.11 3.90 -21.93
N GLU A 124 7.16 3.18 -23.05
CA GLU A 124 6.07 2.34 -23.51
C GLU A 124 5.78 1.17 -22.56
N ALA A 125 6.82 0.55 -21.99
CA ALA A 125 6.68 -0.53 -21.01
C ALA A 125 6.08 0.00 -19.70
N ILE A 126 6.54 1.17 -19.23
CA ILE A 126 5.99 1.85 -18.05
C ILE A 126 4.49 2.15 -18.24
N LYS A 127 4.12 2.67 -19.42
CA LYS A 127 2.72 2.95 -19.74
C LYS A 127 1.88 1.67 -19.77
N GLU A 128 2.37 0.63 -20.45
CA GLU A 128 1.70 -0.67 -20.53
C GLU A 128 1.46 -1.26 -19.14
N PHE A 129 2.48 -1.24 -18.27
CA PHE A 129 2.38 -1.73 -16.90
C PHE A 129 1.22 -1.10 -16.13
N PHE A 130 1.08 0.22 -16.20
CA PHE A 130 0.02 0.93 -15.48
C PHE A 130 -1.37 0.67 -16.07
N GLU A 131 -1.49 0.59 -17.40
CA GLU A 131 -2.76 0.26 -18.06
C GLU A 131 -3.22 -1.18 -17.75
N GLU A 132 -2.29 -2.13 -17.73
CA GLU A 132 -2.59 -3.53 -17.38
C GLU A 132 -2.88 -3.69 -15.89
N SER A 133 -2.13 -2.99 -15.03
CA SER A 133 -2.39 -2.95 -13.59
C SER A 133 -3.80 -2.45 -13.29
N GLU A 134 -4.24 -1.36 -13.93
CA GLU A 134 -5.59 -0.82 -13.71
C GLU A 134 -6.69 -1.81 -14.13
N LYS A 135 -6.54 -2.47 -15.29
CA LYS A 135 -7.47 -3.52 -15.75
C LYS A 135 -7.51 -4.71 -14.78
N LEU A 136 -6.34 -5.11 -14.28
CA LEU A 136 -6.20 -6.22 -13.36
C LEU A 136 -6.85 -5.89 -12.00
N PHE A 137 -6.57 -4.72 -11.44
CA PHE A 137 -7.14 -4.25 -10.18
C PHE A 137 -8.67 -4.17 -10.24
N GLU A 138 -9.23 -3.68 -11.35
CA GLU A 138 -10.68 -3.66 -11.58
C GLU A 138 -11.31 -5.06 -11.48
N THR A 139 -10.55 -6.09 -11.92
CA THR A 139 -11.02 -7.46 -12.03
C THR A 139 -10.86 -8.25 -10.72
N PHE A 140 -9.73 -8.11 -10.01
CA PHE A 140 -9.49 -8.94 -8.83
C PHE A 140 -9.89 -8.31 -7.50
N ILE A 141 -9.96 -6.98 -7.39
CA ILE A 141 -10.36 -6.34 -6.15
C ILE A 141 -11.86 -6.57 -5.98
N PRO A 142 -12.28 -7.35 -4.96
CA PRO A 142 -13.70 -7.66 -4.75
C PRO A 142 -14.46 -6.45 -4.20
N VAL A 143 -15.77 -6.40 -4.46
CA VAL A 143 -16.68 -5.48 -3.77
C VAL A 143 -16.90 -6.00 -2.35
N LEU A 144 -16.40 -5.27 -1.35
CA LEU A 144 -16.41 -5.65 0.05
C LEU A 144 -16.80 -4.46 0.93
N THR A 145 -17.28 -4.73 2.14
CA THR A 145 -17.40 -3.65 3.15
C THR A 145 -16.02 -3.16 3.61
N VAL A 146 -15.96 -2.00 4.28
CA VAL A 146 -14.71 -1.48 4.88
C VAL A 146 -14.03 -2.52 5.77
N ASP A 147 -14.78 -3.14 6.68
CA ASP A 147 -14.25 -4.14 7.61
C ASP A 147 -13.71 -5.38 6.89
N GLU A 148 -14.40 -5.83 5.83
CA GLU A 148 -13.96 -6.96 5.01
C GLU A 148 -12.74 -6.62 4.16
N THR A 149 -12.67 -5.41 3.63
CA THR A 149 -11.53 -4.90 2.86
C THR A 149 -10.28 -4.84 3.72
N LEU A 150 -10.39 -4.25 4.92
CA LEU A 150 -9.30 -4.25 5.91
C LEU A 150 -8.95 -5.66 6.37
N SER A 151 -9.95 -6.53 6.57
CA SER A 151 -9.75 -7.93 6.95
C SER A 151 -8.96 -8.71 5.90
N TRP A 152 -9.31 -8.56 4.63
CA TRP A 152 -8.57 -9.17 3.52
C TRP A 152 -7.11 -8.68 3.51
N MET A 153 -6.89 -7.36 3.50
CA MET A 153 -5.52 -6.84 3.42
C MET A 153 -4.67 -7.23 4.63
N LEU A 154 -5.23 -7.19 5.85
CA LEU A 154 -4.56 -7.67 7.06
C LEU A 154 -4.28 -9.17 7.02
N THR A 155 -5.17 -9.97 6.42
CA THR A 155 -4.95 -11.41 6.22
C THR A 155 -3.78 -11.67 5.27
N SER A 156 -3.66 -10.91 4.18
CA SER A 156 -2.50 -10.99 3.29
C SER A 156 -1.21 -10.55 3.99
N LEU A 157 -1.23 -9.42 4.69
CA LEU A 157 -0.09 -8.91 5.46
C LEU A 157 0.37 -9.90 6.55
N LYS A 158 -0.57 -10.57 7.22
CA LYS A 158 -0.30 -11.64 8.20
C LYS A 158 0.50 -12.78 7.58
N LYS A 159 0.19 -13.18 6.34
CA LYS A 159 0.84 -14.29 5.63
C LYS A 159 2.22 -13.91 5.09
N HIS A 160 2.37 -12.70 4.57
CA HIS A 160 3.51 -12.32 3.75
C HIS A 160 4.50 -11.36 4.42
N THR A 161 4.25 -10.95 5.67
CA THR A 161 5.07 -9.91 6.34
C THR A 161 5.31 -10.25 7.82
N TYR A 162 6.13 -9.44 8.49
CA TYR A 162 6.39 -9.56 9.94
C TYR A 162 5.18 -9.18 10.82
N LEU A 163 4.02 -8.86 10.25
CA LEU A 163 2.79 -8.75 11.02
C LEU A 163 2.54 -10.08 11.76
N GLY A 164 2.58 -11.22 11.06
CA GLY A 164 2.40 -12.56 11.65
C GLY A 164 1.13 -12.74 12.48
N ASP A 165 0.91 -13.95 13.01
CA ASP A 165 -0.31 -14.26 13.79
C ASP A 165 -0.44 -13.45 15.09
N SER A 166 0.69 -13.06 15.70
CA SER A 166 0.71 -12.38 17.00
C SER A 166 0.38 -10.89 16.93
N ASN A 167 0.57 -10.21 15.78
CA ASN A 167 0.39 -8.75 15.70
C ASN A 167 -0.87 -8.29 14.97
N VAL A 168 -1.65 -9.17 14.32
CA VAL A 168 -2.92 -8.77 13.69
C VAL A 168 -3.89 -8.15 14.71
N LYS A 169 -4.01 -8.74 15.91
CA LYS A 169 -4.85 -8.16 16.98
C LYS A 169 -4.42 -6.75 17.38
N ALA A 170 -3.10 -6.50 17.42
CA ALA A 170 -2.55 -5.19 17.72
C ALA A 170 -2.79 -4.18 16.58
N ALA A 171 -2.73 -4.63 15.32
CA ALA A 171 -3.09 -3.84 14.16
C ALA A 171 -4.57 -3.46 14.17
N VAL A 172 -5.45 -4.44 14.34
CA VAL A 172 -6.90 -4.28 14.50
C VAL A 172 -7.20 -3.25 15.59
N LYS A 173 -6.59 -3.39 16.77
CA LYS A 173 -6.75 -2.42 17.87
C LYS A 173 -6.28 -1.01 17.51
N SER A 174 -5.15 -0.89 16.81
CA SER A 174 -4.59 0.41 16.41
C SER A 174 -5.46 1.10 15.37
N ILE A 175 -5.94 0.33 14.38
CA ILE A 175 -6.91 0.78 13.36
C ILE A 175 -8.20 1.24 14.04
N SER A 176 -8.80 0.40 14.89
CA SER A 176 -10.04 0.75 15.59
C SER A 176 -9.92 2.01 16.42
N ARG A 177 -8.79 2.18 17.12
CA ARG A 177 -8.49 3.40 17.86
C ARG A 177 -8.40 4.63 16.96
N PHE A 178 -7.76 4.51 15.80
CA PHE A 178 -7.61 5.61 14.84
C PHE A 178 -8.95 6.01 14.21
N MET A 179 -9.76 5.03 13.80
CA MET A 179 -11.08 5.26 13.20
C MET A 179 -12.12 5.73 14.23
N GLY A 180 -11.88 5.49 15.52
CA GLY A 180 -12.85 5.79 16.59
C GLY A 180 -13.99 4.77 16.69
N ARG A 181 -13.88 3.60 16.05
CA ARG A 181 -14.83 2.49 16.14
C ARG A 181 -14.16 1.14 16.07
N GLU A 182 -14.82 0.11 16.60
CA GLU A 182 -14.34 -1.26 16.48
C GLU A 182 -14.49 -1.79 15.05
N ILE A 183 -13.49 -2.55 14.57
CA ILE A 183 -13.54 -3.27 13.30
C ILE A 183 -13.78 -4.75 13.56
N LYS A 184 -14.62 -5.39 12.75
CA LYS A 184 -14.88 -6.83 12.83
C LYS A 184 -13.92 -7.59 11.92
N TYR A 185 -12.74 -7.88 12.43
CA TYR A 185 -11.74 -8.67 11.69
C TYR A 185 -12.22 -10.10 11.41
N LYS A 186 -12.07 -10.53 10.16
CA LYS A 186 -12.24 -11.93 9.72
C LYS A 186 -10.99 -12.36 8.95
N ASP A 187 -10.58 -13.62 9.08
CA ASP A 187 -9.55 -14.17 8.20
C ASP A 187 -10.18 -14.38 6.81
N LEU A 188 -9.92 -13.46 5.88
CA LEU A 188 -10.57 -13.42 4.57
C LEU A 188 -9.53 -13.59 3.47
N ASN A 189 -9.65 -14.68 2.70
CA ASN A 189 -8.79 -14.97 1.57
C ASN A 189 -9.55 -14.75 0.25
N VAL A 190 -9.09 -13.80 -0.56
CA VAL A 190 -9.73 -13.44 -1.84
C VAL A 190 -8.87 -13.80 -3.07
N LYS A 191 -7.74 -14.51 -2.87
CA LYS A 191 -6.78 -14.91 -3.92
C LYS A 191 -6.28 -13.75 -4.80
N ALA A 192 -6.27 -12.54 -4.25
CA ALA A 192 -5.74 -11.36 -4.94
C ALA A 192 -4.23 -11.46 -5.13
N GLU A 193 -3.55 -12.06 -4.15
CA GLU A 193 -2.09 -12.15 -4.11
C GLU A 193 -1.53 -12.96 -5.27
N GLU A 194 -2.11 -14.14 -5.53
CA GLU A 194 -1.72 -15.03 -6.63
C GLU A 194 -1.91 -14.36 -7.98
N LYS A 195 -3.04 -13.66 -8.18
CA LYS A 195 -3.33 -12.95 -9.43
C LYS A 195 -2.34 -11.82 -9.68
N TYR A 196 -2.03 -11.03 -8.66
CA TYR A 196 -1.11 -9.91 -8.80
C TYR A 196 0.34 -10.38 -8.96
N TYR A 197 0.75 -11.42 -8.23
CA TYR A 197 2.06 -12.04 -8.41
C TYR A 197 2.25 -12.58 -9.84
N ASN A 198 1.28 -13.33 -10.37
CA ASN A 198 1.36 -13.87 -11.73
C ASN A 198 1.43 -12.75 -12.77
N PHE A 199 0.68 -11.66 -12.57
CA PHE A 199 0.77 -10.50 -13.44
C PHE A 199 2.16 -9.89 -13.45
N LEU A 200 2.78 -9.69 -12.28
CA LEU A 200 4.13 -9.15 -12.21
C LEU A 200 5.12 -10.11 -12.89
N ASP A 201 5.03 -11.41 -12.62
CA ASP A 201 5.89 -12.43 -13.25
C ASP A 201 5.77 -12.43 -14.78
N ASP A 202 4.53 -12.44 -15.29
CA ASP A 202 4.24 -12.43 -16.73
C ASP A 202 4.73 -11.13 -17.40
N PHE A 203 4.54 -9.98 -16.73
CA PHE A 203 4.96 -8.68 -17.25
C PHE A 203 6.50 -8.57 -17.33
N PHE A 204 7.21 -8.92 -16.27
CA PHE A 204 8.69 -8.86 -16.23
C PHE A 204 9.37 -10.00 -16.99
N ALA A 205 8.66 -11.06 -17.36
CA ALA A 205 9.18 -12.07 -18.27
C ALA A 205 9.15 -11.60 -19.74
N LYS A 206 8.26 -10.65 -20.07
CA LYS A 206 8.07 -10.11 -21.42
C LYS A 206 9.05 -8.99 -21.77
N TRP A 207 9.44 -8.18 -20.78
CA TRP A 207 10.34 -7.03 -20.91
C TRP A 207 11.72 -7.37 -20.34
#